data_AF-A0A1G5FU61-F1
#
_entry.id   AF-A0A1G5FU61-F1
#
_cell.length_a   1.000
_cell.length_b   1.000
_cell.length_c   1.000
_cell.angle_alpha   90.00
_cell.angle_beta   90.00
_cell.angle_gamma   90.00
#
_symmetry.space_group_name_H-M   'P 1'
#
loop_
_entity.id
_entity.type
_entity.pdbx_description
1 polymer ?
#
loop_
_entity_poly.entity_id
_entity_poly.type
_entity_poly.pdbx_seq_one_letter_code
_entity_poly.pdbx_strand_id
1 'polypeptide(L)'
;MNFKLILVCLFVSVFSMQAQKNASLSGKVTDQKNTPISYANIVLKQDGKIVTGGITDDNGQYEIKSLEPKNYVVEIQFIGYKTFVTRADFTTGQKSISLGKTALEEEATALGEVAVVAERSTIEQKIDRKVINVGKDLTTAGATASEIMNNIPSVNVDQDGKLSLRGNENVRVLLDGKPTNIDASQLLKQIPSTSIKKIELITNPSAKYNPEGMSGIINIVLHKNANDGFNASVNAGATFARTPKGNGSFDMNYRRGKINFFGNYGTNFGNQFNDGDFARKDSVFETRLRMKNVNTNQLFKVGLDFYLNDRNTISVYTNQNFFKGDGFIDSYYIFADVATNVATHDKYLTDNVNSA
;
A
#
# COMPACT_ATOMS: atom_id res chain seq x y z
N MET A 1 -60.72 72.25 22.18
CA MET A 1 -59.67 71.55 21.42
C MET A 1 -59.05 70.52 22.34
N ASN A 2 -59.33 69.24 22.09
CA ASN A 2 -59.26 68.19 23.12
C ASN A 2 -57.81 67.81 23.45
N PHE A 3 -57.41 67.98 24.71
CA PHE A 3 -56.08 67.65 25.26
C PHE A 3 -55.66 66.18 24.97
N LYS A 4 -56.64 65.29 24.79
CA LYS A 4 -56.43 63.88 24.39
C LYS A 4 -55.84 63.71 22.99
N LEU A 5 -56.08 64.64 22.04
CA LEU A 5 -55.54 64.54 20.68
C LEU A 5 -54.04 64.91 20.63
N ILE A 6 -53.59 65.84 21.48
CA ILE A 6 -52.19 66.23 21.60
C ILE A 6 -51.36 65.12 22.27
N LEU A 7 -51.93 64.41 23.26
CA LEU A 7 -51.25 63.31 23.94
C LEU A 7 -51.02 62.09 23.02
N VAL A 8 -51.95 61.81 22.10
CA VAL A 8 -51.81 60.72 21.11
C VAL A 8 -50.78 61.07 20.04
N CYS A 9 -50.72 62.33 19.58
CA CYS A 9 -49.66 62.78 18.67
C CYS A 9 -48.28 62.79 19.34
N LEU A 10 -48.18 63.02 20.65
CA LEU A 10 -46.91 62.96 21.39
C LEU A 10 -46.44 61.52 21.64
N PHE A 11 -47.33 60.53 21.64
CA PHE A 11 -46.98 59.12 21.84
C PHE A 11 -46.51 58.42 20.55
N VAL A 12 -46.94 58.90 19.38
CA VAL A 12 -46.53 58.35 18.07
C VAL A 12 -45.13 58.83 17.65
N SER A 13 -44.66 59.98 18.13
CA SER A 13 -43.32 60.51 17.80
C SER A 13 -42.18 59.83 18.56
N VAL A 14 -42.45 59.11 19.67
CA VAL A 14 -41.42 58.42 20.46
C VAL A 14 -41.05 57.04 19.88
N PHE A 15 -41.89 56.47 19.01
CA PHE A 15 -41.62 55.16 18.39
C PHE A 15 -40.74 55.21 17.13
N SER A 16 -40.26 56.39 16.73
CA SER A 16 -39.38 56.56 15.55
C SER A 16 -37.89 56.72 15.91
N MET A 17 -37.46 56.27 17.08
CA MET A 17 -36.03 56.01 17.33
C MET A 17 -35.62 54.70 16.64
N GLN A 18 -35.62 54.70 15.30
CA GLN A 18 -34.91 53.66 14.56
C GLN A 18 -33.42 53.87 14.78
N ALA A 19 -32.75 52.84 15.30
CA ALA A 19 -31.30 52.79 15.41
C ALA A 19 -30.67 53.14 14.05
N GLN A 20 -30.02 54.30 13.97
CA GLN A 20 -29.40 54.76 12.73
C GLN A 20 -28.24 53.82 12.36
N LYS A 21 -28.45 52.99 11.32
CA LYS A 21 -27.41 52.19 10.67
C LYS A 21 -26.48 53.09 9.85
N ASN A 22 -25.68 53.89 10.56
CA ASN A 22 -24.79 54.90 9.97
C ASN A 22 -23.31 54.59 10.21
N ALA A 23 -22.97 53.40 10.73
CA ALA A 23 -21.58 52.99 10.91
C ALA A 23 -21.01 52.34 9.64
N SER A 24 -19.73 52.59 9.35
CA SER A 24 -18.99 51.91 8.27
C SER A 24 -17.65 51.35 8.73
N LEU A 25 -17.27 50.21 8.16
CA LEU A 25 -15.97 49.58 8.35
C LEU A 25 -15.22 49.55 7.01
N SER A 26 -13.98 50.02 6.98
CA SER A 26 -13.15 49.99 5.78
C SER A 26 -11.74 49.44 6.06
N GLY A 27 -11.04 49.03 5.00
CA GLY A 27 -9.65 48.61 5.10
C GLY A 27 -9.09 48.14 3.76
N LYS A 28 -7.81 47.73 3.79
CA LYS A 28 -7.10 47.16 2.64
C LYS A 28 -6.42 45.86 3.05
N VAL A 29 -6.62 44.80 2.27
CA VAL A 29 -6.01 43.48 2.49
C VAL A 29 -4.88 43.28 1.49
N THR A 30 -3.72 42.88 2.00
CA THR A 30 -2.54 42.53 1.18
C THR A 30 -1.93 41.21 1.65
N ASP A 31 -1.03 40.63 0.85
CA ASP A 31 -0.09 39.61 1.33
C ASP A 31 1.05 40.26 2.15
N GLN A 32 1.97 39.43 2.67
CA GLN A 32 3.19 39.90 3.35
C GLN A 32 4.19 40.63 2.42
N LYS A 33 4.06 40.47 1.10
CA LYS A 33 4.88 41.14 0.07
C LYS A 33 4.27 42.46 -0.41
N ASN A 34 3.19 42.91 0.23
CA ASN A 34 2.42 44.11 -0.08
C ASN A 34 1.60 44.06 -1.38
N THR A 35 1.39 42.88 -1.96
CA THR A 35 0.49 42.66 -3.10
C THR A 35 -0.96 42.73 -2.62
N PRO A 36 -1.84 43.51 -3.25
CA PRO A 36 -3.27 43.50 -2.94
C PRO A 36 -3.89 42.11 -3.10
N ILE A 37 -4.75 41.72 -2.15
CA ILE A 37 -5.53 40.49 -2.25
C ILE A 37 -6.95 40.85 -2.63
N SER A 38 -7.30 40.58 -3.88
CA SER A 38 -8.63 40.76 -4.44
C SER A 38 -9.58 39.64 -4.00
N TYR A 39 -10.87 39.93 -3.84
CA TYR A 39 -11.91 38.95 -3.50
C TYR A 39 -11.71 38.20 -2.16
N ALA A 40 -10.99 38.78 -1.20
CA ALA A 40 -10.92 38.30 0.17
C ALA A 40 -12.26 38.51 0.88
N ASN A 41 -12.74 37.47 1.57
CA ASN A 41 -13.98 37.52 2.32
C ASN A 41 -13.76 38.25 3.66
N ILE A 42 -14.59 39.25 3.91
CA ILE A 42 -14.64 40.00 5.17
C ILE A 42 -15.94 39.61 5.88
N VAL A 43 -15.85 38.95 7.02
CA VAL A 43 -17.00 38.46 7.78
C VAL A 43 -17.09 39.19 9.11
N LEU A 44 -18.23 39.82 9.39
CA LEU A 44 -18.50 40.46 10.68
C LEU A 44 -19.38 39.55 11.51
N LYS A 45 -18.89 39.18 12.69
CA LYS A 45 -19.62 38.39 13.68
C LYS A 45 -19.93 39.22 14.92
N GLN A 46 -21.09 38.97 15.49
CA GLN A 46 -21.48 39.44 16.82
C GLN A 46 -21.94 38.22 17.63
N ASP A 47 -21.42 38.06 18.85
CA ASP A 47 -21.75 36.94 19.74
C ASP A 47 -21.62 35.55 19.06
N GLY A 48 -20.63 35.41 18.18
CA GLY A 48 -20.35 34.18 17.42
C GLY A 48 -21.22 33.97 16.17
N LYS A 49 -22.25 34.79 15.93
CA LYS A 49 -23.11 34.70 14.74
C LYS A 49 -22.68 35.69 13.67
N ILE A 50 -22.73 35.26 12.41
CA ILE A 50 -22.46 36.12 11.25
C ILE A 50 -23.61 37.14 11.14
N VAL A 51 -23.26 38.42 11.13
CA VAL A 51 -24.21 39.53 10.98
C VAL A 51 -24.23 40.02 9.54
N THR A 52 -23.06 40.27 8.97
CA THR A 52 -22.90 40.74 7.59
C THR A 52 -21.45 40.51 7.13
N GLY A 53 -21.14 40.90 5.90
CA GLY A 53 -19.81 40.80 5.35
C GLY A 53 -19.67 41.55 4.02
N GLY A 54 -18.49 41.45 3.44
CA GLY A 54 -18.17 42.01 2.14
C GLY A 54 -16.99 41.27 1.53
N ILE A 55 -16.58 41.74 0.36
CA ILE A 55 -15.39 41.24 -0.33
C ILE A 55 -14.46 42.41 -0.65
N THR A 56 -13.16 42.13 -0.78
CA THR A 56 -12.23 43.12 -1.31
C THR A 56 -12.38 43.27 -2.82
N ASP A 57 -12.17 44.49 -3.32
CA ASP A 57 -12.09 44.80 -4.74
C ASP A 57 -10.75 44.37 -5.36
N ASP A 58 -10.56 44.62 -6.65
CA ASP A 58 -9.32 44.29 -7.37
C ASP A 58 -8.07 44.93 -6.75
N ASN A 59 -8.22 46.07 -6.06
CA ASN A 59 -7.15 46.77 -5.35
C ASN A 59 -6.99 46.34 -3.88
N GLY A 60 -7.70 45.28 -3.46
CA GLY A 60 -7.68 44.74 -2.11
C GLY A 60 -8.43 45.60 -1.08
N GLN A 61 -9.22 46.61 -1.50
CA GLN A 61 -9.95 47.50 -0.62
C GLN A 61 -11.35 46.95 -0.35
N TYR A 62 -11.86 47.16 0.87
CA TYR A 62 -13.24 46.82 1.21
C TYR A 62 -13.89 47.95 2.01
N GLU A 63 -15.20 48.07 1.86
CA GLU A 63 -16.03 48.96 2.64
C GLU A 63 -17.38 48.29 2.94
N ILE A 64 -17.72 48.18 4.21
CA ILE A 64 -18.99 47.62 4.69
C ILE A 64 -19.76 48.75 5.35
N LYS A 65 -20.91 49.11 4.76
CA LYS A 65 -21.76 50.23 5.18
C LYS A 65 -22.94 49.74 5.99
N SER A 66 -23.66 50.70 6.58
CA SER A 66 -24.94 50.47 7.26
C SER A 66 -24.85 49.48 8.43
N LEU A 67 -23.77 49.57 9.18
CA LEU A 67 -23.57 48.81 10.42
C LEU A 67 -24.31 49.48 11.58
N GLU A 68 -24.77 48.65 12.52
CA GLU A 68 -25.27 49.14 13.81
C GLU A 68 -24.06 49.47 14.70
N PRO A 69 -24.16 50.48 15.60
CA PRO A 69 -23.04 50.88 16.46
C PRO A 69 -22.84 49.87 17.60
N LYS A 70 -22.33 48.68 17.25
CA LYS A 70 -22.08 47.53 18.13
C LYS A 70 -20.64 47.05 17.97
N ASN A 71 -20.26 46.09 18.80
CA ASN A 71 -18.94 45.46 18.73
C ASN A 71 -18.97 44.25 17.82
N TYR A 72 -18.06 44.25 16.84
CA TYR A 72 -17.93 43.17 15.88
C TYR A 72 -16.57 42.51 15.98
N VAL A 73 -16.56 41.19 15.83
CA VAL A 73 -15.38 40.41 15.48
C VAL A 73 -15.31 40.40 13.96
N VAL A 74 -14.20 40.88 13.41
CA VAL A 74 -13.94 40.94 11.97
C VAL A 74 -12.99 39.81 11.62
N GLU A 75 -13.44 38.90 10.76
CA GLU A 75 -12.64 37.82 10.21
C GLU A 75 -12.34 38.10 8.73
N ILE A 76 -11.07 38.06 8.35
CA ILE A 76 -10.63 38.23 6.96
C ILE A 76 -10.07 36.89 6.49
N GLN A 77 -10.66 36.34 5.44
CA GLN A 77 -10.38 35.00 4.95
C GLN A 77 -10.12 35.04 3.44
N PHE A 78 -9.05 34.37 3.03
CA PHE A 78 -8.76 34.13 1.61
C PHE A 78 -8.11 32.76 1.46
N ILE A 79 -8.38 32.09 0.34
CA ILE A 79 -7.89 30.74 0.10
C ILE A 79 -6.35 30.75 0.09
N GLY A 80 -5.74 29.86 0.86
CA GLY A 80 -4.28 29.76 1.00
C GLY A 80 -3.67 30.71 2.04
N TYR A 81 -4.48 31.41 2.83
CA TYR A 81 -4.04 32.33 3.88
C TYR A 81 -4.71 32.02 5.22
N LYS A 82 -4.00 32.29 6.32
CA LYS A 82 -4.55 32.15 7.67
C LYS A 82 -5.67 33.16 7.87
N THR A 83 -6.78 32.72 8.46
CA THR A 83 -7.87 33.61 8.87
C THR A 83 -7.35 34.66 9.86
N PHE A 84 -7.40 35.93 9.47
CA PHE A 84 -7.04 37.03 10.35
C PHE A 84 -8.26 37.48 11.13
N VAL A 85 -8.12 37.60 12.45
CA VAL A 85 -9.23 37.97 13.36
C VAL A 85 -8.87 39.25 14.10
N THR A 86 -9.75 40.25 14.03
CA THR A 86 -9.63 41.50 14.78
C THR A 86 -10.99 41.95 15.31
N ARG A 87 -11.02 43.08 16.02
CA ARG A 87 -12.25 43.67 16.58
C ARG A 87 -12.46 45.08 16.06
N ALA A 88 -13.71 45.42 15.79
CA ALA A 88 -14.15 46.78 15.49
C ALA A 88 -15.22 47.20 16.51
N ASP A 89 -14.91 48.20 17.33
CA ASP A 89 -15.77 48.69 18.41
C ASP A 89 -16.41 50.02 18.04
N PHE A 90 -17.70 49.98 17.67
CA PHE A 90 -18.50 51.15 17.34
C PHE A 90 -19.29 51.72 18.54
N THR A 91 -19.13 51.15 19.75
CA THR A 91 -19.85 51.62 20.95
C THR A 91 -19.35 52.96 21.49
N THR A 92 -18.15 53.37 21.06
CA THR A 92 -17.54 54.67 21.37
C THR A 92 -18.15 55.85 20.59
N GLY A 93 -19.17 55.62 19.76
CA GLY A 93 -19.85 56.67 18.98
C GLY A 93 -19.17 57.03 17.65
N GLN A 94 -18.11 56.31 17.28
CA GLN A 94 -17.46 56.47 15.97
C GLN A 94 -18.38 55.99 14.85
N LYS A 95 -18.59 56.82 13.82
CA LYS A 95 -19.40 56.48 12.65
C LYS A 95 -18.62 55.73 11.56
N SER A 96 -17.29 55.76 11.62
CA SER A 96 -16.46 55.03 10.66
C SER A 96 -15.18 54.55 11.33
N ILE A 97 -14.88 53.27 11.14
CA ILE A 97 -13.63 52.64 11.60
C ILE A 97 -12.88 52.14 10.37
N SER A 98 -11.60 52.48 10.28
CA SER A 98 -10.70 51.89 9.29
C SER A 98 -9.71 50.97 9.99
N LEU A 99 -9.63 49.72 9.54
CA LEU A 99 -8.62 48.76 10.01
C LEU A 99 -7.27 48.97 9.32
N GLY A 100 -7.16 49.97 8.45
CA GLY A 100 -5.93 50.27 7.72
C GLY A 100 -5.54 49.12 6.80
N LYS A 101 -4.24 48.82 6.76
CA LYS A 101 -3.68 47.75 5.93
C LYS A 101 -3.49 46.48 6.76
N THR A 102 -4.14 45.41 6.34
CA THR A 102 -4.02 44.07 6.93
C THR A 102 -3.24 43.16 6.00
N ALA A 103 -2.05 42.72 6.43
CA ALA A 103 -1.26 41.73 5.71
C ALA A 103 -1.64 40.31 6.16
N LEU A 104 -2.15 39.49 5.25
CA LEU A 104 -2.44 38.08 5.53
C LEU A 104 -1.17 37.24 5.42
N GLU A 105 -1.02 36.32 6.36
CA GLU A 105 0.04 35.31 6.33
C GLU A 105 -0.41 34.12 5.47
N GLU A 106 0.43 33.71 4.52
CA GLU A 106 0.20 32.51 3.73
C GLU A 106 0.11 31.29 4.67
N GLU A 107 -0.97 30.53 4.55
CA GLU A 107 -1.09 29.27 5.25
C GLU A 107 -0.49 28.19 4.34
N ALA A 108 0.76 27.81 4.61
CA ALA A 108 1.42 26.67 3.98
C ALA A 108 0.80 25.34 4.47
N THR A 109 -0.51 25.23 4.44
CA THR A 109 -1.19 23.94 4.51
C THR A 109 -1.06 23.38 3.11
N ALA A 110 -0.08 22.49 2.92
CA ALA A 110 -0.16 21.53 1.84
C ALA A 110 -1.53 20.86 1.99
N LEU A 111 -2.51 21.30 1.19
CA LEU A 111 -3.74 20.56 0.99
C LEU A 111 -3.23 19.16 0.70
N GLY A 112 -3.45 18.24 1.65
CA GLY A 112 -3.29 16.83 1.38
C GLY A 112 -4.09 16.64 0.13
N GLU A 113 -3.37 16.36 -0.97
CA GLU A 113 -3.93 16.06 -2.27
C GLU A 113 -5.21 15.29 -1.95
N VAL A 114 -6.37 15.83 -2.29
CA VAL A 114 -7.51 14.94 -2.47
C VAL A 114 -7.02 14.14 -3.66
N ALA A 115 -6.29 13.06 -3.36
CA ALA A 115 -6.05 11.99 -4.27
C ALA A 115 -7.47 11.63 -4.63
N VAL A 116 -7.91 12.13 -5.78
CA VAL A 116 -8.92 11.47 -6.55
C VAL A 116 -8.34 10.08 -6.65
N VAL A 117 -8.74 9.20 -5.74
CA VAL A 117 -8.53 7.78 -5.87
C VAL A 117 -9.26 7.51 -7.15
N ALA A 118 -8.51 7.54 -8.26
CA ALA A 118 -9.07 7.48 -9.57
C ALA A 118 -9.97 6.26 -9.55
N GLU A 119 -11.27 6.47 -9.77
CA GLU A 119 -12.21 5.35 -9.77
C GLU A 119 -11.78 4.30 -10.81
N ARG A 120 -10.98 4.74 -11.78
CA ARG A 120 -10.37 3.92 -12.83
C ARG A 120 -8.86 3.91 -12.74
N SER A 121 -8.30 2.75 -13.01
CA SER A 121 -6.87 2.52 -13.16
C SER A 121 -6.38 3.21 -14.42
N THR A 122 -5.20 3.82 -14.35
CA THR A 122 -4.60 4.49 -15.50
C THR A 122 -3.34 3.75 -15.94
N ILE A 123 -3.07 3.84 -17.24
CA ILE A 123 -1.90 3.23 -17.86
C ILE A 123 -1.04 4.35 -18.43
N GLU A 124 0.19 4.45 -17.94
CA GLU A 124 1.21 5.35 -18.45
C GLU A 124 2.31 4.56 -19.15
N GLN A 125 2.56 4.87 -20.42
CA GLN A 125 3.70 4.32 -21.14
C GLN A 125 4.93 5.21 -20.89
N LYS A 126 5.95 4.67 -20.23
CA LYS A 126 7.27 5.32 -20.09
C LYS A 126 8.26 4.66 -21.05
N ILE A 127 9.42 5.30 -21.20
CA ILE A 127 10.49 4.85 -22.11
C ILE A 127 10.96 3.43 -21.76
N ASP A 128 11.03 3.11 -20.47
CA ASP A 128 11.62 1.87 -19.95
C ASP A 128 10.60 0.90 -19.33
N ARG A 129 9.36 1.34 -19.12
CA ARG A 129 8.33 0.56 -18.41
C ARG A 129 6.91 1.03 -18.73
N LYS A 130 5.94 0.14 -18.56
CA LYS A 130 4.52 0.48 -18.50
C LYS A 130 4.11 0.59 -17.03
N VAL A 131 3.55 1.72 -16.62
CA VAL A 131 3.09 1.95 -15.25
C VAL A 131 1.58 1.89 -15.22
N ILE A 132 1.05 0.99 -14.41
CA ILE A 132 -0.37 0.86 -14.14
C ILE A 132 -0.60 1.45 -12.75
N ASN A 133 -1.22 2.63 -12.68
CA ASN A 133 -1.68 3.17 -11.40
C ASN A 133 -2.98 2.45 -11.03
N VAL A 134 -2.98 1.80 -9.87
CA VAL A 134 -4.09 0.96 -9.44
C VAL A 134 -5.19 1.84 -8.84
N GLY A 135 -6.35 1.85 -9.51
CA GLY A 135 -7.57 2.55 -9.10
C GLY A 135 -8.63 1.60 -8.52
N LYS A 136 -9.81 2.14 -8.19
CA LYS A 136 -10.89 1.37 -7.54
C LYS A 136 -11.40 0.21 -8.38
N ASP A 137 -11.45 0.36 -9.70
CA ASP A 137 -11.84 -0.68 -10.66
C ASP A 137 -11.01 -1.96 -10.50
N LEU A 138 -9.67 -1.85 -10.44
CA LEU A 138 -8.79 -3.01 -10.23
C LEU A 138 -8.91 -3.55 -8.80
N THR A 139 -8.96 -2.68 -7.77
CA THR A 139 -9.10 -3.17 -6.38
C THR A 139 -10.44 -3.85 -6.11
N THR A 140 -11.48 -3.54 -6.88
CA THR A 140 -12.80 -4.20 -6.79
C THR A 140 -12.84 -5.49 -7.61
N ALA A 141 -12.00 -5.62 -8.64
CA ALA A 141 -11.91 -6.81 -9.46
C ALA A 141 -11.24 -8.00 -8.74
N GLY A 142 -10.54 -7.77 -7.63
CA GLY A 142 -9.87 -8.81 -6.86
C GLY A 142 -9.37 -8.33 -5.51
N ALA A 143 -9.42 -9.20 -4.50
CA ALA A 143 -8.98 -8.92 -3.13
C ALA A 143 -7.44 -8.92 -2.99
N THR A 144 -6.74 -9.66 -3.86
CA THR A 144 -5.28 -9.87 -3.78
C THR A 144 -4.55 -9.36 -5.01
N ALA A 145 -3.23 -9.16 -4.92
CA ALA A 145 -2.40 -8.80 -6.06
C ALA A 145 -2.54 -9.84 -7.19
N SER A 146 -2.60 -11.13 -6.85
CA SER A 146 -2.78 -12.23 -7.80
C SER A 146 -4.04 -12.06 -8.66
N GLU A 147 -5.16 -11.71 -8.04
CA GLU A 147 -6.46 -11.58 -8.74
C GLU A 147 -6.49 -10.35 -9.65
N ILE A 148 -5.89 -9.23 -9.22
CA ILE A 148 -5.87 -8.02 -10.05
C ILE A 148 -4.86 -8.12 -11.20
N MET A 149 -3.80 -8.94 -11.08
CA MET A 149 -2.82 -9.15 -12.14
C MET A 149 -3.44 -9.70 -13.43
N ASN A 150 -4.49 -10.53 -13.32
CA ASN A 150 -5.24 -11.04 -14.48
C ASN A 150 -6.02 -9.96 -15.23
N ASN A 151 -6.28 -8.81 -14.60
CA ASN A 151 -6.92 -7.65 -15.22
C ASN A 151 -5.90 -6.67 -15.83
N ILE A 152 -4.60 -6.97 -15.72
CA ILE A 152 -3.53 -6.13 -16.28
C ILE A 152 -3.17 -6.66 -17.68
N PRO A 153 -3.19 -5.80 -18.71
CA PRO A 153 -2.84 -6.23 -20.06
C PRO A 153 -1.43 -6.83 -20.12
N SER A 154 -1.31 -7.95 -20.83
CA SER A 154 -0.06 -8.70 -21.04
C SER A 154 0.48 -9.42 -19.80
N VAL A 155 -0.25 -9.43 -18.69
CA VAL A 155 0.05 -10.22 -17.50
C VAL A 155 -0.99 -11.32 -17.38
N ASN A 156 -0.56 -12.53 -17.02
CA ASN A 156 -1.47 -13.63 -16.75
C ASN A 156 -0.97 -14.45 -15.56
N VAL A 157 -1.90 -14.86 -14.70
CA VAL A 157 -1.68 -15.72 -13.53
C VAL A 157 -2.53 -16.97 -13.72
N ASP A 158 -1.88 -18.13 -13.75
CA ASP A 158 -2.57 -19.41 -13.87
C ASP A 158 -3.19 -19.89 -12.54
N GLN A 159 -3.84 -21.06 -12.55
CA GLN A 159 -4.48 -21.65 -11.37
C GLN A 159 -3.47 -22.00 -10.25
N ASP A 160 -2.22 -22.30 -10.61
CA ASP A 160 -1.15 -22.59 -9.66
C ASP A 160 -0.56 -21.30 -9.06
N GLY A 161 -0.87 -20.14 -9.64
CA GLY A 161 -0.40 -18.83 -9.23
C GLY A 161 0.89 -18.42 -9.93
N LYS A 162 1.33 -19.14 -10.97
CA LYS A 162 2.49 -18.74 -11.78
C LYS A 162 2.14 -17.53 -12.62
N LEU A 163 3.05 -16.55 -12.57
CA LEU A 163 2.93 -15.29 -13.28
C LEU A 163 3.65 -15.39 -14.62
N SER A 164 3.02 -14.89 -15.68
CA SER A 164 3.63 -14.75 -17.00
C SER A 164 3.44 -13.32 -17.52
N LEU A 165 4.43 -12.85 -18.29
CA LEU A 165 4.42 -11.55 -18.94
C LEU A 165 4.62 -11.77 -20.44
N ARG A 166 3.63 -11.38 -21.24
CA ARG A 166 3.57 -11.62 -22.70
C ARG A 166 3.74 -13.11 -23.06
N GLY A 167 3.17 -14.00 -22.26
CA GLY A 167 3.19 -15.44 -22.49
C GLY A 167 4.49 -16.16 -22.10
N ASN A 168 5.44 -15.48 -21.46
CA ASN A 168 6.66 -16.10 -20.94
C ASN A 168 6.65 -16.04 -19.40
N GLU A 169 6.86 -17.20 -18.77
CA GLU A 169 6.84 -17.42 -17.31
C GLU A 169 8.14 -16.99 -16.60
N ASN A 170 9.23 -16.77 -17.34
CA ASN A 170 10.50 -16.32 -16.76
C ASN A 170 10.47 -14.82 -16.43
N VAL A 171 9.68 -14.48 -15.42
CA VAL A 171 9.44 -13.11 -14.96
C VAL A 171 9.93 -12.94 -13.53
N ARG A 172 10.67 -11.85 -13.29
CA ARG A 172 11.09 -11.50 -11.93
C ARG A 172 10.09 -10.56 -11.29
N VAL A 173 9.62 -10.91 -10.09
CA VAL A 173 8.74 -10.05 -9.29
C VAL A 173 9.55 -9.28 -8.26
N LEU A 174 9.33 -7.97 -8.20
CA LEU A 174 9.91 -7.08 -7.20
C LEU A 174 8.79 -6.48 -6.36
N LEU A 175 9.08 -6.23 -5.08
CA LEU A 175 8.24 -5.46 -4.18
C LEU A 175 8.98 -4.18 -3.79
N ASP A 176 8.40 -3.02 -4.08
CA ASP A 176 9.01 -1.70 -3.90
C ASP A 176 10.43 -1.60 -4.50
N GLY A 177 10.63 -2.20 -5.68
CA GLY A 177 11.89 -2.22 -6.41
C GLY A 177 12.94 -3.20 -5.90
N LYS A 178 12.60 -4.04 -4.90
CA LYS A 178 13.51 -5.02 -4.28
C LYS A 178 13.07 -6.46 -4.60
N PRO A 179 14.01 -7.37 -4.92
CA PRO A 179 13.68 -8.79 -5.00
C PRO A 179 13.18 -9.30 -3.65
N THR A 180 12.15 -10.13 -3.66
CA THR A 180 11.70 -10.84 -2.46
C THR A 180 12.32 -12.23 -2.41
N ASN A 181 12.47 -12.76 -1.20
CA ASN A 181 12.85 -14.16 -0.96
C ASN A 181 11.64 -15.12 -0.98
N ILE A 182 10.43 -14.57 -1.01
CA ILE A 182 9.18 -15.33 -1.09
C ILE A 182 8.89 -15.64 -2.56
N ASP A 183 8.40 -16.84 -2.84
CA ASP A 183 7.95 -17.19 -4.19
C ASP A 183 6.90 -16.19 -4.71
N ALA A 184 6.98 -15.83 -5.99
CA ALA A 184 6.09 -14.84 -6.60
C ALA A 184 4.60 -15.21 -6.44
N SER A 185 4.24 -16.48 -6.60
CA SER A 185 2.85 -16.96 -6.49
C SER A 185 2.30 -16.78 -5.08
N GLN A 186 3.13 -17.01 -4.06
CA GLN A 186 2.77 -16.83 -2.66
C GLN A 186 2.72 -15.35 -2.29
N LEU A 187 3.70 -14.56 -2.73
CA LEU A 187 3.75 -13.12 -2.48
C LEU A 187 2.49 -12.42 -3.01
N LEU A 188 2.10 -12.73 -4.24
CA LEU A 188 0.93 -12.11 -4.89
C LEU A 188 -0.39 -12.42 -4.18
N LYS A 189 -0.51 -13.60 -3.56
CA LYS A 189 -1.69 -13.98 -2.77
C LYS A 189 -1.73 -13.29 -1.40
N GLN A 190 -0.58 -12.87 -0.88
CA GLN A 190 -0.48 -12.23 0.44
C GLN A 190 -0.72 -10.71 0.39
N ILE A 191 -0.40 -10.06 -0.74
CA ILE A 191 -0.55 -8.61 -0.88
C ILE A 191 -2.02 -8.27 -1.16
N PRO A 192 -2.70 -7.49 -0.30
CA PRO A 192 -4.05 -7.00 -0.59
C PRO A 192 -4.02 -6.03 -1.78
N SER A 193 -5.00 -6.10 -2.68
CA SER A 193 -5.08 -5.23 -3.86
C SER A 193 -5.12 -3.75 -3.48
N THR A 194 -5.80 -3.41 -2.38
CA THR A 194 -5.93 -2.05 -1.83
C THR A 194 -4.62 -1.46 -1.30
N SER A 195 -3.61 -2.31 -1.06
CA SER A 195 -2.29 -1.86 -0.61
C SER A 195 -1.39 -1.44 -1.77
N ILE A 196 -1.76 -1.80 -3.01
CA ILE A 196 -0.96 -1.56 -4.20
C ILE A 196 -1.25 -0.17 -4.73
N LYS A 197 -0.20 0.66 -4.82
CA LYS A 197 -0.29 2.00 -5.41
C LYS A 197 -0.18 1.92 -6.93
N LYS A 198 0.80 1.17 -7.43
CA LYS A 198 1.04 1.00 -8.86
C LYS A 198 1.82 -0.28 -9.16
N ILE A 199 1.67 -0.77 -10.38
CA ILE A 199 2.40 -1.92 -10.91
C ILE A 199 3.21 -1.45 -12.11
N GLU A 200 4.51 -1.76 -12.12
CA GLU A 200 5.40 -1.39 -13.20
C GLU A 200 5.83 -2.65 -13.96
N LEU A 201 5.54 -2.68 -15.26
CA LEU A 201 5.94 -3.75 -16.17
C LEU A 201 7.16 -3.29 -16.96
N ILE A 202 8.31 -3.91 -16.68
CA ILE A 202 9.59 -3.60 -17.32
C ILE A 202 9.90 -4.73 -18.29
N THR A 203 9.56 -4.52 -19.56
CA THR A 203 9.67 -5.53 -20.63
C THR A 203 11.05 -5.58 -21.29
N ASN A 204 11.94 -4.65 -20.96
CA ASN A 204 13.33 -4.60 -21.41
C ASN A 204 14.24 -4.16 -20.24
N PRO A 205 14.50 -5.06 -19.26
CA PRO A 205 15.31 -4.73 -18.11
C PRO A 205 16.76 -4.46 -18.53
N SER A 206 17.43 -3.52 -17.86
CA SER A 206 18.86 -3.28 -18.09
C SER A 206 19.70 -4.50 -17.68
N ALA A 207 20.91 -4.60 -18.23
CA ALA A 207 21.83 -5.71 -17.97
C ALA A 207 22.09 -5.98 -16.47
N LYS A 208 21.93 -4.96 -15.60
CA LYS A 208 22.04 -5.09 -14.14
C LYS A 208 21.03 -6.07 -13.53
N TYR A 209 19.87 -6.25 -14.17
CA TYR A 209 18.77 -7.06 -13.65
C TYR A 209 18.43 -8.30 -14.49
N ASN A 210 19.11 -8.51 -15.63
CA ASN A 210 18.77 -9.53 -16.62
C ASN A 210 19.74 -10.74 -16.56
N PRO A 211 19.49 -11.78 -15.74
CA PRO A 211 20.08 -13.09 -15.99
C PRO A 211 19.51 -13.66 -17.30
N GLU A 212 20.31 -14.43 -18.03
CA GLU A 212 19.96 -14.90 -19.38
C GLU A 212 18.55 -15.51 -19.45
N GLY A 213 17.73 -15.00 -20.40
CA GLY A 213 16.42 -15.56 -20.74
C GLY A 213 15.19 -14.97 -20.03
N MET A 214 15.29 -13.90 -19.23
CA MET A 214 14.11 -13.29 -18.61
C MET A 214 13.24 -12.50 -19.62
N SER A 215 11.91 -12.64 -19.49
CA SER A 215 10.90 -11.92 -20.31
C SER A 215 10.65 -10.48 -19.85
N GLY A 216 10.98 -10.19 -18.59
CA GLY A 216 10.80 -8.88 -17.98
C GLY A 216 10.71 -8.94 -16.45
N ILE A 217 10.45 -7.77 -15.87
CA ILE A 217 10.31 -7.57 -14.44
C ILE A 217 8.94 -6.96 -14.15
N ILE A 218 8.24 -7.49 -13.16
CA ILE A 218 7.01 -6.92 -12.62
C ILE A 218 7.32 -6.36 -11.24
N ASN A 219 7.29 -5.04 -11.10
CA ASN A 219 7.53 -4.37 -9.84
C ASN A 219 6.21 -3.86 -9.24
N ILE A 220 5.88 -4.35 -8.05
CA ILE A 220 4.68 -3.96 -7.31
C ILE A 220 5.09 -2.90 -6.31
N VAL A 221 4.52 -1.70 -6.44
CA VAL A 221 4.81 -0.58 -5.55
C VAL A 221 3.61 -0.34 -4.67
N LEU A 222 3.81 -0.41 -3.36
CA LEU A 222 2.73 -0.26 -2.39
C LEU A 222 2.55 1.19 -1.93
N HIS A 223 1.41 1.48 -1.29
CA HIS A 223 1.25 2.71 -0.52
C HIS A 223 2.24 2.74 0.66
N LYS A 224 2.70 3.94 1.05
CA LYS A 224 3.57 4.09 2.23
C LYS A 224 2.86 3.49 3.46
N ASN A 225 3.59 2.68 4.24
CA ASN A 225 3.12 1.90 5.40
C ASN A 225 2.17 0.72 5.10
N ALA A 226 1.83 0.43 3.85
CA ALA A 226 1.01 -0.75 3.52
C ALA A 226 1.78 -2.08 3.68
N ASN A 227 3.11 -2.00 3.82
CA ASN A 227 3.99 -3.12 4.12
C ASN A 227 4.21 -3.33 5.62
N ASP A 228 3.73 -2.44 6.50
CA ASP A 228 3.84 -2.62 7.95
C ASP A 228 2.73 -3.55 8.45
N GLY A 229 3.10 -4.55 9.22
CA GLY A 229 2.17 -5.55 9.72
C GLY A 229 2.76 -6.95 9.73
N PHE A 230 1.90 -7.92 10.03
CA PHE A 230 2.22 -9.33 10.07
C PHE A 230 1.58 -10.04 8.87
N ASN A 231 2.39 -10.71 8.08
CA ASN A 231 1.98 -11.58 6.98
C ASN A 231 2.41 -13.00 7.30
N ALA A 232 1.53 -13.98 7.11
CA ALA A 232 1.88 -15.38 7.24
C ALA A 232 1.18 -16.22 6.19
N SER A 233 1.85 -17.28 5.75
CA SER A 233 1.30 -18.29 4.86
C SER A 233 1.58 -19.66 5.46
N VAL A 234 0.56 -20.52 5.45
CA VAL A 234 0.68 -21.92 5.83
C VAL A 234 0.29 -22.72 4.61
N ASN A 235 1.14 -23.64 4.18
CA ASN A 235 0.82 -24.60 3.14
C ASN A 235 0.98 -26.01 3.68
N ALA A 236 0.06 -26.89 3.33
CA ALA A 236 0.14 -28.30 3.66
C ALA A 236 -0.27 -29.09 2.42
N GLY A 237 0.45 -30.17 2.15
CA GLY A 237 0.19 -31.06 1.02
C GLY A 237 0.32 -32.51 1.45
N ALA A 238 -0.51 -33.36 0.86
CA ALA A 238 -0.43 -34.79 1.01
C ALA A 238 -0.54 -35.43 -0.38
N THR A 239 0.28 -36.43 -0.64
CA THR A 239 0.26 -37.19 -1.88
C THR A 239 0.19 -38.66 -1.55
N PHE A 240 -0.79 -39.35 -2.13
CA PHE A 240 -0.96 -40.79 -1.99
C PHE A 240 -0.76 -41.43 -3.36
N ALA A 241 0.37 -42.09 -3.54
CA ALA A 241 0.61 -42.99 -4.66
C ALA A 241 0.67 -44.42 -4.10
N ARG A 242 1.79 -45.12 -4.28
CA ARG A 242 2.02 -46.40 -3.60
C ARG A 242 2.24 -46.27 -2.10
N THR A 243 2.72 -45.12 -1.65
CA THR A 243 2.98 -44.79 -0.26
C THR A 243 2.57 -43.35 0.03
N PRO A 244 2.14 -43.03 1.27
CA PRO A 244 1.80 -41.67 1.65
C PRO A 244 3.06 -40.81 1.76
N LYS A 245 2.94 -39.57 1.29
CA LYS A 245 3.92 -38.50 1.41
C LYS A 245 3.22 -37.22 1.83
N GLY A 246 3.92 -36.38 2.60
CA GLY A 246 3.39 -35.11 3.08
C GLY A 246 4.44 -34.02 3.00
N ASN A 247 3.96 -32.79 2.85
CA ASN A 247 4.77 -31.60 2.93
C ASN A 247 4.02 -30.51 3.69
N GLY A 248 4.78 -29.65 4.34
CA GLY A 248 4.26 -28.51 5.07
C GLY A 248 5.21 -27.33 4.95
N SER A 249 4.69 -26.12 4.91
CA SER A 249 5.49 -24.92 5.07
C SER A 249 4.75 -23.86 5.84
N PHE A 250 5.51 -23.08 6.58
CA PHE A 250 5.05 -21.91 7.30
C PHE A 250 6.01 -20.77 6.98
N ASP A 251 5.47 -19.74 6.35
CA ASP A 251 6.16 -18.50 6.02
C ASP A 251 5.59 -17.38 6.87
N MET A 252 6.45 -16.56 7.44
CA MET A 252 6.06 -15.41 8.23
C MET A 252 6.94 -14.20 7.93
N ASN A 253 6.33 -13.03 7.95
CA ASN A 253 7.00 -11.75 7.80
C ASN A 253 6.32 -10.71 8.70
N TYR A 254 7.07 -10.08 9.59
CA TYR A 254 6.61 -8.99 10.44
C TYR A 254 7.44 -7.74 10.19
N ARG A 255 6.81 -6.71 9.63
CA ARG A 255 7.48 -5.42 9.37
C ARG A 255 6.87 -4.32 10.21
N ARG A 256 7.73 -3.47 10.78
CA ARG A 256 7.33 -2.24 11.46
C ARG A 256 8.37 -1.16 11.22
N GLY A 257 8.02 -0.17 10.42
CA GLY A 257 8.90 0.95 10.07
C GLY A 257 10.19 0.48 9.39
N LYS A 258 11.32 0.63 10.10
CA LYS A 258 12.66 0.31 9.60
C LYS A 258 13.13 -1.12 9.88
N ILE A 259 12.30 -1.96 10.49
CA ILE A 259 12.67 -3.33 10.83
C ILE A 259 11.69 -4.30 10.17
N ASN A 260 12.22 -5.35 9.56
CA ASN A 260 11.45 -6.50 9.07
C ASN A 260 12.05 -7.79 9.63
N PHE A 261 11.23 -8.60 10.29
CA PHE A 261 11.57 -9.95 10.70
C PHE A 261 10.92 -10.94 9.75
N PHE A 262 11.65 -11.92 9.27
CA PHE A 262 11.11 -12.97 8.41
C PHE A 262 11.54 -14.35 8.87
N GLY A 263 10.66 -15.32 8.68
CA GLY A 263 10.87 -16.71 9.04
C GLY A 263 10.21 -17.62 8.02
N ASN A 264 10.87 -18.73 7.71
CA ASN A 264 10.33 -19.82 6.91
C ASN A 264 10.70 -21.14 7.58
N TYR A 265 9.71 -22.02 7.72
CA TYR A 265 9.89 -23.41 8.10
C TYR A 265 9.24 -24.28 7.02
N GLY A 266 10.00 -25.16 6.40
CA GLY A 266 9.51 -26.12 5.43
C GLY A 266 9.81 -27.54 5.88
N THR A 267 8.87 -28.47 5.69
CA THR A 267 9.09 -29.89 5.94
C THR A 267 8.55 -30.72 4.79
N ASN A 268 9.29 -31.76 4.44
CA ASN A 268 8.85 -32.81 3.54
C ASN A 268 9.13 -34.14 4.23
N PHE A 269 8.14 -35.01 4.30
CA PHE A 269 8.30 -36.32 4.91
C PHE A 269 7.53 -37.38 4.13
N GLY A 270 8.06 -38.59 4.11
CA GLY A 270 7.32 -39.72 3.56
C GLY A 270 8.19 -40.81 2.99
N ASN A 271 7.50 -41.84 2.53
CA ASN A 271 8.14 -43.01 1.94
C ASN A 271 8.14 -42.86 0.43
N GLN A 272 9.29 -42.95 -0.20
CA GLN A 272 9.48 -43.09 -1.63
C GLN A 272 9.69 -44.57 -1.93
N PHE A 273 8.73 -45.20 -2.61
CA PHE A 273 8.88 -46.56 -3.09
C PHE A 273 9.15 -46.53 -4.60
N ASN A 274 10.17 -47.24 -5.04
CA ASN A 274 10.47 -47.50 -6.45
C ASN A 274 10.68 -49.01 -6.62
N ASP A 275 10.09 -49.61 -7.63
CA ASP A 275 10.44 -50.95 -8.09
C ASP A 275 10.66 -50.96 -9.60
N GLY A 276 11.47 -51.91 -10.04
CA GLY A 276 11.76 -52.10 -11.45
C GLY A 276 12.38 -53.47 -11.70
N ASP A 277 12.06 -54.01 -12.87
CA ASP A 277 12.62 -55.24 -13.39
C ASP A 277 13.61 -54.91 -14.51
N PHE A 278 14.81 -55.48 -14.44
CA PHE A 278 15.90 -55.25 -15.37
C PHE A 278 16.35 -56.59 -15.95
N ALA A 279 16.08 -56.78 -17.24
CA ALA A 279 16.59 -57.92 -18.00
C ALA A 279 17.70 -57.44 -18.94
N ARG A 280 18.91 -57.95 -18.75
CA ARG A 280 20.05 -57.73 -19.65
C ARG A 280 20.14 -58.88 -20.65
N LYS A 281 20.19 -58.58 -21.95
CA LYS A 281 20.19 -59.60 -23.03
C LYS A 281 21.42 -60.51 -23.02
N ASP A 282 22.49 -60.08 -22.38
CA ASP A 282 23.77 -60.77 -22.18
C ASP A 282 23.92 -61.40 -20.78
N SER A 283 22.91 -61.26 -19.91
CA SER A 283 22.89 -61.83 -18.56
C SER A 283 22.15 -63.16 -18.52
N VAL A 284 22.62 -64.09 -17.67
CA VAL A 284 21.95 -65.39 -17.41
C VAL A 284 20.84 -65.29 -16.35
N PHE A 285 20.60 -64.08 -15.82
CA PHE A 285 19.58 -63.80 -14.80
C PHE A 285 18.86 -62.47 -15.05
N GLU A 286 17.60 -62.41 -14.60
CA GLU A 286 16.81 -61.19 -14.46
C GLU A 286 17.06 -60.55 -13.08
N THR A 287 17.17 -59.23 -13.02
CA THR A 287 17.31 -58.51 -11.75
C THR A 287 16.03 -57.75 -11.44
N ARG A 288 15.39 -58.06 -10.31
CA ARG A 288 14.28 -57.27 -9.76
C ARG A 288 14.78 -56.43 -8.60
N LEU A 289 14.61 -55.12 -8.68
CA LEU A 289 14.99 -54.17 -7.64
C LEU A 289 13.75 -53.58 -6.98
N ARG A 290 13.74 -53.56 -5.65
CA ARG A 290 12.78 -52.80 -4.86
C ARG A 290 13.54 -51.86 -3.94
N MET A 291 13.29 -50.57 -4.09
CA MET A 291 13.92 -49.52 -3.30
C MET A 291 12.86 -48.78 -2.49
N LYS A 292 13.10 -48.63 -1.19
CA LYS A 292 12.26 -47.85 -0.30
C LYS A 292 13.11 -46.84 0.45
N ASN A 293 12.84 -45.55 0.25
CA ASN A 293 13.52 -44.47 0.97
C ASN A 293 12.53 -43.75 1.87
N VAL A 294 12.82 -43.65 3.15
CA VAL A 294 12.04 -42.91 4.14
C VAL A 294 12.81 -41.64 4.42
N ASN A 295 12.36 -40.53 3.82
CA ASN A 295 13.07 -39.26 3.91
C ASN A 295 12.26 -38.27 4.73
N THR A 296 12.95 -37.50 5.57
CA THR A 296 12.44 -36.31 6.25
C THR A 296 13.44 -35.19 5.99
N ASN A 297 12.97 -34.10 5.39
CA ASN A 297 13.74 -32.89 5.18
C ASN A 297 13.05 -31.73 5.90
N GLN A 298 13.81 -30.95 6.66
CA GLN A 298 13.35 -29.77 7.36
C GLN A 298 14.25 -28.58 7.00
N LEU A 299 13.65 -27.52 6.48
CA LEU A 299 14.33 -26.28 6.16
C LEU A 299 13.88 -25.21 7.15
N PHE A 300 14.84 -24.51 7.74
CA PHE A 300 14.61 -23.39 8.64
C PHE A 300 15.39 -22.19 8.13
N LYS A 301 14.69 -21.10 7.82
CA LYS A 301 15.30 -19.81 7.52
C LYS A 301 14.72 -18.76 8.44
N VAL A 302 15.57 -18.00 9.12
CA VAL A 302 15.14 -16.87 9.94
C VAL A 302 16.07 -15.70 9.71
N GLY A 303 15.52 -14.48 9.70
CA GLY A 303 16.31 -13.30 9.46
C GLY A 303 15.63 -11.99 9.83
N LEU A 304 16.43 -10.94 9.75
CA LEU A 304 16.08 -9.55 10.01
C LEU A 304 16.61 -8.66 8.89
N ASP A 305 15.77 -7.78 8.38
CA ASP A 305 16.17 -6.64 7.56
C ASP A 305 16.06 -5.34 8.35
N PHE A 306 17.12 -4.54 8.32
CA PHE A 306 17.17 -3.18 8.83
C PHE A 306 17.27 -2.17 7.68
N TYR A 307 16.24 -1.35 7.52
CA TYR A 307 16.15 -0.33 6.48
C TYR A 307 16.77 0.99 6.97
N LEU A 308 18.00 1.27 6.57
CA LEU A 308 18.69 2.53 6.89
C LEU A 308 17.94 3.73 6.28
N ASN A 309 17.63 3.61 4.98
CA ASN A 309 16.87 4.56 4.16
C ASN A 309 16.27 3.85 2.92
N ASP A 310 15.59 4.60 2.05
CA ASP A 310 14.88 4.06 0.87
C ASP A 310 15.78 3.25 -0.09
N ARG A 311 17.10 3.48 -0.05
CA ARG A 311 18.06 2.86 -0.98
C ARG A 311 18.99 1.85 -0.32
N ASN A 312 19.03 1.76 1.01
CA ASN A 312 20.00 0.94 1.73
C ASN A 312 19.31 0.06 2.78
N THR A 313 19.57 -1.24 2.70
CA THR A 313 19.06 -2.26 3.65
C THR A 313 20.21 -3.17 4.06
N ILE A 314 20.28 -3.47 5.35
CA ILE A 314 21.18 -4.49 5.90
C ILE A 314 20.32 -5.70 6.26
N SER A 315 20.68 -6.88 5.76
CA SER A 315 19.96 -8.12 6.04
C SER A 315 20.88 -9.11 6.74
N VAL A 316 20.40 -9.70 7.84
CA VAL A 316 21.10 -10.76 8.57
C VAL A 316 20.16 -11.95 8.66
N TYR A 317 20.61 -13.12 8.21
CA TYR A 317 19.79 -14.33 8.25
C TYR A 317 20.64 -15.59 8.34
N THR A 318 19.99 -16.66 8.77
CA THR A 318 20.52 -18.03 8.73
C THR A 318 19.58 -18.90 7.91
N ASN A 319 20.13 -19.90 7.23
CA ASN A 319 19.38 -20.91 6.50
C ASN A 319 19.96 -22.28 6.84
N GLN A 320 19.15 -23.16 7.43
CA GLN A 320 19.56 -24.45 7.95
C GLN A 320 18.68 -25.52 7.31
N ASN A 321 19.29 -26.56 6.76
CA ASN A 321 18.57 -27.70 6.21
C ASN A 321 18.97 -28.94 7.00
N PHE A 322 17.99 -29.67 7.53
CA PHE A 322 18.18 -30.94 8.22
C PHE A 322 17.51 -32.04 7.41
N PHE A 323 18.28 -33.04 7.04
CA PHE A 323 17.86 -34.17 6.25
C PHE A 323 18.15 -35.46 7.02
N LYS A 324 17.17 -36.35 7.02
CA LYS A 324 17.29 -37.72 7.50
C LYS A 324 16.63 -38.66 6.50
N GLY A 325 17.37 -39.65 6.03
CA GLY A 325 16.94 -40.67 5.10
C GLY A 325 17.28 -42.07 5.61
N ASP A 326 16.30 -42.97 5.58
CA ASP A 326 16.51 -44.41 5.77
C ASP A 326 16.14 -45.14 4.49
N GLY A 327 17.13 -45.72 3.83
CA GLY A 327 17.01 -46.36 2.52
C GLY A 327 17.17 -47.88 2.61
N PHE A 328 16.30 -48.59 1.91
CA PHE A 328 16.31 -50.05 1.79
C PHE A 328 16.33 -50.44 0.32
N ILE A 329 17.17 -51.41 -0.04
CA ILE A 329 17.22 -51.99 -1.39
C ILE A 329 17.12 -53.51 -1.25
N ASP A 330 16.04 -54.08 -1.78
CA ASP A 330 15.93 -55.52 -1.99
C ASP A 330 16.28 -55.81 -3.46
N SER A 331 17.29 -56.65 -3.69
CA SER A 331 17.66 -57.12 -5.02
C SER A 331 17.40 -58.61 -5.15
N TYR A 332 16.66 -59.02 -6.17
CA TYR A 332 16.41 -60.41 -6.49
C TYR A 332 17.04 -60.74 -7.84
N TYR A 333 17.95 -61.71 -7.83
CA TYR A 333 18.61 -62.25 -9.01
C TYR A 333 17.95 -63.58 -9.37
N ILE A 334 17.19 -63.58 -10.45
CA ILE A 334 16.34 -64.70 -10.88
C ILE A 334 17.00 -65.39 -12.06
N PHE A 335 17.49 -66.61 -11.85
CA PHE A 335 18.13 -67.44 -12.85
C PHE A 335 17.12 -68.43 -13.47
N ALA A 336 17.49 -69.06 -14.59
CA ALA A 336 16.69 -70.12 -15.20
C ALA A 336 16.55 -71.35 -14.27
N ASP A 337 17.58 -71.65 -13.48
CA ASP A 337 17.52 -72.63 -12.39
C ASP A 337 17.12 -71.94 -11.07
N VAL A 338 15.93 -72.25 -10.59
CA VAL A 338 15.35 -71.67 -9.37
C VAL A 338 16.22 -71.92 -8.13
N ALA A 339 16.97 -73.02 -8.09
CA ALA A 339 17.87 -73.33 -6.97
C ALA A 339 19.04 -72.35 -6.84
N THR A 340 19.33 -71.58 -7.90
CA THR A 340 20.43 -70.60 -7.95
C THR A 340 20.00 -69.16 -7.69
N ASN A 341 18.70 -68.93 -7.42
CA ASN A 341 18.20 -67.60 -7.12
C ASN A 341 18.86 -66.99 -5.87
N VAL A 342 19.21 -65.71 -5.96
CA VAL A 342 19.84 -64.97 -4.87
C VAL A 342 19.00 -63.75 -4.53
N ALA A 343 18.85 -63.47 -3.23
CA ALA A 343 18.24 -62.24 -2.74
C ALA A 343 19.23 -61.49 -1.84
N THR A 344 19.34 -60.18 -2.01
CA THR A 344 20.10 -59.29 -1.13
C THR A 344 19.18 -58.26 -0.51
N HIS A 345 19.49 -57.85 0.72
CA HIS A 345 18.80 -56.80 1.45
C HIS A 345 19.84 -55.82 1.99
N ASP A 346 19.83 -54.61 1.45
CA ASP A 346 20.76 -53.55 1.81
C ASP A 346 20.03 -52.43 2.54
N LYS A 347 20.62 -51.94 3.64
CA LYS A 347 20.12 -50.79 4.40
C LYS A 347 21.19 -49.69 4.43
N TYR A 348 20.80 -48.47 4.10
CA TYR A 348 21.67 -47.30 4.20
C TYR A 348 20.99 -46.14 4.93
N LEU A 349 21.74 -45.50 5.82
CA LEU A 349 21.30 -44.32 6.57
C LEU A 349 21.99 -43.11 6.01
N THR A 350 21.23 -42.04 5.77
CA THR A 350 21.75 -40.76 5.30
C THR A 350 21.24 -39.68 6.22
N ASP A 351 22.14 -38.85 6.71
CA ASP A 351 21.80 -37.61 7.40
C ASP A 351 22.79 -36.53 7.00
N ASN A 352 22.43 -35.28 7.25
CA ASN A 352 23.33 -34.15 7.07
C ASN A 352 23.68 -33.49 8.41
N VAL A 353 23.48 -34.22 9.51
CA VAL A 353 23.90 -33.81 10.87
C VAL A 353 25.39 -34.10 11.05
N ASN A 354 25.94 -35.04 10.27
CA ASN A 354 27.37 -35.30 10.16
C ASN A 354 28.02 -34.50 9.01
N SER A 355 28.17 -33.19 9.19
CA SER A 355 29.23 -32.45 8.52
C SER A 355 30.45 -32.42 9.45
N ALA A 356 31.48 -33.21 9.14
CA ALA A 356 32.82 -32.96 9.64
C ALA A 356 33.40 -31.69 9.00
#